data_AF-A0A2V7KW16-F1
#
_entry.id   AF-A0A2V7KW16-F1
#
_cell.length_a   1.000
_cell.length_b   1.000
_cell.length_c   1.000
_cell.angle_alpha   90.00
_cell.angle_beta   90.00
_cell.angle_gamma   90.00
#
_symmetry.space_group_name_H-M   'P 1'
#
loop_
_entity.id
_entity.type
_entity.pdbx_description
1 polymer ?
#
loop_
_entity_poly.entity_id
_entity_poly.type
_entity_poly.pdbx_seq_one_letter_code
_entity_poly.pdbx_strand_id
1 'polypeptide(L)' 'GAGVAIVEHMTNLAGLPETGFRFFAVPPRVKGLGSFPVRAFARLGE' A
#
# COMPACT_ATOMS: atom_id res chain seq x y z
N GLY A 1 11.38 0.73 -16.31
CA GLY A 1 10.26 0.62 -15.36
C GLY A 1 9.23 1.70 -15.67
N ALA A 2 7.94 1.47 -15.41
CA ALA A 2 6.85 2.38 -15.76
C ALA A 2 6.55 3.47 -14.69
N GLY A 3 7.40 3.62 -13.67
CA GLY A 3 7.18 4.59 -12.58
C GLY A 3 6.06 4.21 -11.61
N VAL A 4 5.61 2.94 -11.63
CA VAL A 4 4.57 2.44 -10.72
C VAL A 4 5.22 1.91 -9.45
N ALA A 5 4.73 2.38 -8.29
CA ALA A 5 5.16 1.86 -6.99
C ALA A 5 4.66 0.43 -6.78
N ILE A 6 5.50 -0.42 -6.19
CA ILE A 6 5.17 -1.80 -5.86
C ILE A 6 5.05 -1.91 -4.33
N VAL A 7 4.00 -2.58 -3.86
CA VAL A 7 3.86 -3.00 -2.47
C VAL A 7 3.87 -4.52 -2.43
N GLU A 8 4.75 -5.08 -1.63
CA GLU A 8 4.96 -6.52 -1.49
C GLU A 8 4.75 -6.99 -0.05
N HIS A 9 4.71 -8.31 0.16
CA HIS A 9 4.49 -8.95 1.46
C HIS A 9 3.20 -8.52 2.20
N MET A 10 2.15 -8.17 1.45
CA MET A 10 0.85 -7.82 2.03
C MET A 10 0.20 -9.01 2.74
N THR A 11 -0.53 -8.72 3.82
CA THR A 11 -1.25 -9.70 4.61
C THR A 11 -2.72 -9.30 4.74
N ASN A 12 -3.57 -10.21 5.22
CA ASN A 12 -4.99 -9.96 5.48
C ASN A 12 -5.83 -9.53 4.25
N LEU A 13 -5.41 -9.89 3.04
CA LEU A 13 -6.14 -9.53 1.82
C LEU A 13 -7.56 -10.13 1.77
N ALA A 14 -7.74 -11.32 2.34
CA ALA A 14 -9.05 -11.97 2.46
C ALA A 14 -10.06 -11.22 3.33
N GLY A 15 -9.61 -10.23 4.12
CA GLY A 15 -10.49 -9.36 4.90
C GLY A 15 -11.04 -8.16 4.12
N LEU A 16 -10.67 -7.99 2.84
CA LEU A 16 -11.14 -6.88 2.00
C LEU A 16 -12.32 -7.29 1.12
N PRO A 17 -13.28 -6.39 0.85
CA PRO A 17 -14.25 -6.61 -0.22
C PRO A 17 -13.55 -6.59 -1.58
N GLU A 18 -14.16 -7.20 -2.60
CA GLU A 18 -13.61 -7.21 -3.96
C GLU A 18 -13.43 -5.80 -4.54
N THR A 19 -14.33 -4.87 -4.17
CA THR A 19 -14.30 -3.47 -4.61
C THR A 19 -14.80 -2.54 -3.49
N GLY A 20 -14.65 -1.22 -3.67
CA GLY A 20 -15.21 -0.23 -2.75
C GLY A 20 -14.32 0.12 -1.54
N PHE A 21 -13.04 -0.21 -1.56
CA PHE A 21 -12.06 0.25 -0.57
C PHE A 21 -11.01 1.17 -1.20
N ARG A 22 -10.36 1.99 -0.37
CA ARG A 22 -9.19 2.79 -0.77
C ARG A 22 -7.95 2.26 -0.07
N PHE A 23 -6.93 1.90 -0.85
CA PHE A 23 -5.65 1.41 -0.36
C PHE A 23 -4.65 2.54 -0.13
N PHE A 24 -3.87 2.43 0.95
CA PHE A 24 -2.79 3.36 1.29
C PHE A 24 -1.53 2.60 1.66
N ALA A 25 -0.40 3.03 1.10
CA ALA A 25 0.95 2.59 1.42
C ALA A 25 1.84 3.84 1.50
N VAL A 26 1.70 4.60 2.58
CA VAL A 26 2.30 5.93 2.70
C VAL A 26 3.80 5.79 2.96
N PRO A 27 4.66 6.34 2.08
CA PRO A 27 6.11 6.27 2.25
C PRO A 27 6.58 7.24 3.36
N PRO A 28 7.66 6.91 4.07
CA PRO A 28 8.34 7.88 4.92
C PRO A 28 8.95 9.00 4.06
N ARG A 29 9.08 10.20 4.63
CA ARG A 29 9.68 11.37 3.94
C ARG A 29 11.21 11.28 3.91
N VAL A 30 11.74 10.30 3.17
CA VAL A 30 13.18 10.04 3.03
C VAL A 30 13.60 10.10 1.57
N LYS A 31 14.83 10.56 1.31
CA LYS A 31 15.42 10.65 -0.04
C LYS A 31 16.46 9.56 -0.25
N GLY A 32 16.64 9.12 -1.50
CA GLY A 32 17.73 8.23 -1.90
C GLY A 32 17.53 6.75 -1.55
N LEU A 33 16.31 6.34 -1.17
CA LEU A 33 16.00 4.96 -0.80
C LEU A 33 15.19 4.27 -1.91
N GLY A 34 15.57 3.05 -2.27
CA GLY A 34 14.91 2.26 -3.32
C GLY A 34 13.67 1.49 -2.85
N SER A 35 13.65 1.05 -1.59
CA SER A 35 12.50 0.38 -0.94
C SER A 35 12.50 0.70 0.56
N PHE A 36 11.34 0.64 1.20
CA PHE A 36 11.17 0.88 2.64
C PHE A 36 9.93 0.15 3.16
N PRO A 37 9.94 -0.28 4.44
CA PRO A 37 8.74 -0.80 5.07
C PRO A 37 7.69 0.31 5.23
N VAL A 38 6.43 -0.05 5.05
CA VAL A 38 5.28 0.83 5.28
C VAL A 38 4.24 0.10 6.13
N ARG A 39 3.43 0.87 6.85
CA ARG A 39 2.16 0.36 7.39
C ARG A 39 1.09 0.49 6.32
N ALA A 40 0.91 -0.55 5.51
CA ALA A 40 -0.17 -0.59 4.54
C ALA A 40 -1.52 -0.74 5.26
N PHE A 41 -2.55 -0.02 4.81
CA PHE A 41 -3.90 -0.14 5.32
C PHE A 41 -4.93 0.19 4.23
N ALA A 42 -6.15 -0.31 4.41
CA ALA A 42 -7.28 0.02 3.56
C ALA A 42 -8.32 0.79 4.37
N ARG A 43 -8.88 1.84 3.78
CA ARG A 43 -10.12 2.47 4.27
C ARG A 43 -11.29 1.80 3.55
N LEU A 44 -12.20 1.21 4.30
CA LEU A 44 -13.43 0.61 3.77
C LEU A 44 -14.47 1.73 3.60
N GLY A 45 -15.12 1.79 2.43
CA GLY A 45 -16.18 2.77 2.16
C GLY A 45 -15.74 4.25 2.23
N GLU A 46 -16.75 5.11 2.34
CA GLU A 46 -16.62 6.33 3.16
C GLU A 46 -16.79 5.97 4.64
#